data_AF-A0A8B6ZTU2-F1
#
_entry.id   AF-A0A8B6ZTU2-F1
#
_cell.length_a   1.000
_cell.length_b   1.000
_cell.length_c   1.000
_cell.angle_alpha   90.00
_cell.angle_beta   90.00
_cell.angle_gamma   90.00
#
_symmetry.space_group_name_H-M   'P 1'
#
loop_
_entity.id
_entity.type
_entity.pdbx_description
1 polymer ?
#
loop_
_entity_poly.entity_id
_entity_poly.type
_entity_poly.pdbx_seq_one_letter_code
_entity_poly.pdbx_strand_id
1 'polypeptide(L)'
;METTNGTETWYKSLHAVLKALNETFHSNLLCQPGPGLRLGPDNKTEEQQASLPGRDDNSYMYILFVMFLFAVTVGSLILGYTRSRKVDKRSDPYHVYIKNRVSMI
;
A
#
# COMPACT_ATOMS: atom_id res chain seq x y z
N MET A 1 -34.19 -44.45 55.11
CA MET A 1 -34.36 -43.11 54.51
C MET A 1 -33.89 -43.21 53.08
N GLU A 2 -34.84 -43.16 52.16
CA GLU A 2 -34.67 -43.50 50.75
C GLU A 2 -33.90 -42.43 49.98
N THR A 3 -33.11 -42.89 49.01
CA THR A 3 -32.08 -42.15 48.28
C THR A 3 -32.69 -41.28 47.18
N THR A 4 -32.89 -39.99 47.48
CA THR A 4 -33.29 -38.95 46.51
C THR A 4 -32.17 -38.52 45.54
N ASN A 5 -30.96 -39.06 45.67
CA ASN A 5 -29.76 -38.59 44.97
C ASN A 5 -29.56 -39.14 43.54
N GLY A 6 -30.35 -40.14 43.13
CA GLY A 6 -30.25 -40.76 41.79
C GLY A 6 -30.84 -39.89 40.68
N THR A 7 -31.91 -39.16 40.98
CA THR A 7 -32.60 -38.32 39.98
C THR A 7 -31.83 -37.04 39.69
N GLU A 8 -31.16 -36.45 40.69
CA GLU A 8 -30.33 -35.26 40.49
C GLU A 8 -29.09 -35.53 39.65
N THR A 9 -28.44 -36.68 39.86
CA THR A 9 -27.27 -37.10 39.09
C THR A 9 -27.66 -37.44 37.65
N TRP A 10 -28.80 -38.11 37.47
CA TRP A 10 -29.39 -38.34 36.15
C TRP A 10 -29.75 -37.02 35.45
N TYR A 11 -30.39 -36.08 36.14
CA TYR A 11 -30.73 -34.76 35.60
C TYR A 11 -29.48 -33.97 35.19
N LYS A 12 -28.43 -33.98 36.01
CA LYS A 12 -27.14 -33.32 35.68
C LYS A 12 -26.49 -33.95 34.45
N SER A 13 -26.55 -35.28 34.31
CA SER A 13 -26.05 -36.00 33.13
C SER A 13 -26.85 -35.64 31.88
N LEU A 14 -28.19 -35.67 31.97
CA LEU A 14 -29.08 -35.28 30.87
C LEU A 14 -28.83 -33.82 30.45
N HIS A 15 -28.69 -32.92 31.41
CA HIS A 15 -28.43 -31.50 31.15
C HIS A 15 -27.06 -31.29 30.50
N ALA A 16 -26.03 -32.06 30.87
CA ALA A 16 -24.73 -32.03 30.22
C ALA A 16 -24.81 -32.48 28.75
N VAL A 17 -25.56 -33.56 28.48
CA VAL A 17 -25.78 -34.06 27.11
C VAL A 17 -26.54 -33.03 26.26
N LEU A 18 -27.61 -32.44 26.81
CA LEU A 18 -28.38 -31.40 26.11
C LEU A 18 -27.54 -30.15 25.84
N LYS A 19 -26.69 -29.75 26.78
CA LYS A 19 -25.78 -28.62 26.59
C LYS A 19 -24.74 -28.89 25.50
N ALA A 20 -24.11 -30.07 25.52
CA ALA A 20 -23.16 -30.46 24.49
C ALA A 20 -23.82 -30.55 23.10
N LEU A 21 -25.06 -31.05 23.04
CA LEU A 21 -25.83 -31.12 21.81
C LEU A 21 -26.17 -29.72 21.27
N ASN A 22 -26.59 -28.80 22.14
CA ASN A 22 -26.88 -27.41 21.78
C ASN A 22 -25.63 -26.68 21.24
N GLU A 23 -24.48 -26.84 21.91
CA GLU A 23 -23.19 -26.31 21.43
C GLU A 23 -22.79 -26.92 20.07
N THR A 24 -23.09 -28.20 19.85
CA THR A 24 -22.82 -28.87 18.57
C THR A 24 -23.70 -28.33 17.45
N PHE A 25 -24.98 -28.05 17.71
CA PHE A 25 -25.87 -27.43 16.73
C PHE A 25 -25.46 -25.99 16.42
N HIS A 26 -25.15 -25.18 17.45
CA HIS A 26 -24.75 -23.78 17.25
C HIS A 26 -23.38 -23.65 16.57
N SER A 27 -22.41 -24.52 16.90
CA SER A 27 -21.11 -24.54 16.21
C SER A 27 -21.21 -24.96 14.74
N ASN A 28 -22.12 -25.88 14.40
CA ASN A 28 -22.40 -26.21 13.00
C ASN A 28 -23.19 -25.09 12.27
N LEU A 29 -24.13 -24.41 12.94
CA LEU A 29 -24.90 -23.30 12.38
C LEU A 29 -24.04 -22.06 12.08
N LEU A 30 -22.98 -21.85 12.86
CA LEU A 30 -22.00 -20.78 12.61
C LEU A 30 -21.13 -21.03 11.38
N CYS A 31 -21.35 -22.14 10.63
CA CYS A 31 -20.63 -22.49 9.40
C CYS A 31 -19.15 -22.13 9.52
N GLN A 32 -18.53 -22.52 10.64
CA GLN A 32 -17.14 -22.21 10.85
C GLN A 32 -16.36 -22.99 9.80
N PRO A 33 -15.67 -22.32 8.87
CA PRO A 33 -14.90 -23.03 7.87
C PRO A 33 -13.94 -23.92 8.64
N GLY A 34 -13.99 -25.24 8.35
CA GLY A 34 -13.15 -26.20 9.03
C GLY A 34 -11.68 -25.75 8.98
N PRO A 35 -10.80 -26.26 9.85
CA PRO A 35 -9.40 -25.86 9.90
C PRO A 35 -8.70 -25.82 8.53
N GLY A 36 -9.16 -26.60 7.54
CA GLY A 36 -8.66 -26.57 6.16
C GLY A 36 -9.07 -25.39 5.27
N LEU A 37 -10.01 -24.51 5.67
CA LEU A 37 -10.26 -23.23 4.97
C LEU A 37 -9.62 -22.04 5.70
N ARG A 38 -9.33 -22.18 7.00
CA ARG A 38 -8.62 -21.18 7.80
C ARG A 38 -7.10 -21.33 7.68
N LEU A 39 -6.63 -22.54 7.39
CA LEU A 39 -5.34 -22.81 6.77
C LEU A 39 -5.51 -22.71 5.25
N GLY A 40 -5.64 -21.47 4.75
CA GLY A 40 -5.06 -21.19 3.44
C GLY A 40 -3.61 -21.68 3.46
N PRO A 41 -3.06 -22.13 2.32
CA PRO A 41 -1.90 -23.03 2.31
C PRO A 41 -0.84 -22.49 3.26
N ASP A 42 -0.42 -23.35 4.18
CA ASP A 42 0.51 -23.15 5.30
C ASP A 42 1.93 -22.74 4.84
N ASN A 43 2.07 -22.46 3.55
CA ASN A 43 3.21 -21.90 2.87
C ASN A 43 3.06 -20.40 2.53
N LYS A 44 2.16 -19.66 3.20
CA LYS A 44 2.14 -18.19 3.13
C LYS A 44 3.40 -17.62 3.79
N THR A 45 4.49 -17.77 3.05
CA THR A 45 5.69 -16.95 3.05
C THR A 45 5.21 -15.52 3.23
N GLU A 46 5.67 -14.87 4.30
CA GLU A 46 5.46 -13.44 4.53
C GLU A 46 5.59 -12.74 3.19
N GLU A 47 4.52 -12.04 2.77
CA GLU A 47 4.51 -11.25 1.55
C GLU A 47 5.75 -10.35 1.60
N GLN A 48 6.78 -10.77 0.88
CA GLN A 48 8.09 -10.17 0.91
C GLN A 48 7.89 -8.79 0.30
N GLN A 49 7.71 -7.82 1.20
CA GLN A 49 7.49 -6.41 0.95
C GLN A 49 8.24 -6.02 -0.30
N ALA A 50 7.51 -5.75 -1.39
CA ALA A 50 8.04 -5.69 -2.75
C ALA A 50 9.36 -4.90 -2.76
N SER A 51 10.47 -5.64 -2.75
CA SER A 51 11.78 -5.04 -2.74
C SER A 51 11.90 -4.38 -4.10
N LEU A 52 11.90 -3.04 -4.12
CA LEU A 52 12.12 -2.29 -5.35
C LEU A 52 13.37 -2.87 -6.01
N PRO A 53 13.29 -3.20 -7.32
CA PRO A 53 14.39 -3.86 -7.99
C PRO A 53 15.65 -3.01 -7.83
N GLY A 54 16.67 -3.62 -7.21
CA GLY A 54 17.97 -3.00 -7.03
C GLY A 54 18.62 -2.73 -8.38
N ARG A 55 19.52 -1.74 -8.40
CA ARG A 55 20.23 -1.31 -9.61
C ARG A 55 21.01 -2.48 -10.22
N ASP A 56 20.48 -3.06 -11.30
CA ASP A 56 21.11 -4.13 -12.09
C ASP A 56 22.05 -3.56 -13.16
N ASP A 57 22.92 -4.39 -13.76
CA ASP A 57 23.91 -3.95 -14.75
C ASP A 57 23.26 -3.40 -16.05
N ASN A 58 22.04 -3.82 -16.38
CA ASN A 58 21.29 -3.28 -17.52
C ASN A 58 20.73 -1.88 -17.22
N SER A 59 20.34 -1.65 -15.96
CA SER A 59 19.89 -0.36 -15.45
C SER A 59 21.03 0.66 -15.40
N TYR A 60 22.29 0.21 -15.32
CA TYR A 60 23.45 1.09 -15.41
C TYR A 60 23.52 1.80 -16.78
N MET A 61 23.30 1.08 -17.89
CA MET A 61 23.24 1.67 -19.23
C MET A 61 22.10 2.68 -19.35
N TYR A 62 20.94 2.37 -18.77
CA TYR A 62 19.82 3.30 -18.71
C TYR A 62 20.15 4.55 -17.89
N ILE A 63 20.81 4.42 -16.74
CA ILE A 63 21.22 5.54 -15.89
C ILE A 63 22.21 6.45 -16.63
N LEU A 64 23.17 5.88 -17.38
CA LEU A 64 24.08 6.67 -18.22
C LEU A 64 23.31 7.42 -19.33
N PHE A 65 22.33 6.77 -19.95
CA PHE A 65 21.48 7.43 -20.95
C PHE A 65 20.63 8.55 -20.33
N VAL A 66 20.10 8.35 -19.11
CA VAL A 66 19.39 9.39 -18.36
C VAL A 66 20.31 10.58 -18.03
N MET A 67 21.59 10.35 -17.74
CA MET A 67 22.56 11.44 -17.56
C MET A 67 22.72 12.27 -18.84
N PHE A 68 22.73 11.63 -20.02
CA PHE A 68 22.72 12.34 -21.30
C PHE A 68 21.40 13.09 -21.53
N LEU A 69 20.26 12.43 -21.31
CA LEU A 69 18.94 13.07 -21.40
C LEU A 69 18.83 14.26 -20.45
N PHE A 70 19.45 14.21 -19.28
CA PHE A 70 19.49 15.32 -18.34
C PHE A 70 20.17 16.56 -18.94
N ALA A 71 21.34 16.38 -19.58
CA ALA A 71 22.03 17.48 -20.27
C ALA A 71 21.16 18.10 -21.39
N VAL A 72 20.52 17.25 -22.21
CA VAL A 72 19.57 17.69 -23.24
C VAL A 72 18.36 18.39 -22.63
N THR A 73 17.87 17.92 -21.48
CA THR A 73 16.74 18.51 -20.75
C THR A 73 17.08 19.90 -20.25
N VAL A 74 18.28 20.13 -19.70
CA VAL A 74 18.73 21.47 -19.29
C VAL A 74 18.82 22.41 -20.50
N GLY A 75 19.37 21.95 -21.61
CA GLY A 75 19.40 22.72 -22.86
C GLY A 75 17.99 23.05 -23.38
N SER A 76 17.10 22.06 -23.32
CA SER A 76 15.69 22.20 -23.71
C SER A 76 14.92 23.12 -22.77
N LEU A 77 15.28 23.16 -21.48
CA LEU A 77 14.69 24.07 -20.51
C LEU A 77 15.04 25.52 -20.85
N ILE A 78 16.33 25.80 -21.12
CA ILE A 78 16.78 27.14 -21.54
C ILE A 78 16.07 27.52 -22.85
N LEU A 79 16.05 26.63 -23.84
CA LEU A 79 15.34 26.86 -25.09
C LEU A 79 13.83 27.04 -24.87
N GLY A 80 13.26 26.34 -23.89
CA GLY A 80 11.89 26.49 -23.44
C GLY A 80 11.63 27.89 -22.90
N TYR A 81 12.52 28.43 -22.07
CA TYR A 81 12.42 29.81 -21.59
C TYR A 81 12.58 30.86 -22.69
N THR A 82 13.43 30.63 -23.69
CA THR A 82 13.67 31.61 -24.76
C THR A 82 12.68 31.53 -25.91
N ARG A 83 12.18 30.33 -26.24
CA ARG A 83 11.35 30.07 -27.44
C ARG A 83 9.94 29.61 -27.11
N SER A 84 9.77 28.79 -26.06
CA SER A 84 8.45 28.23 -25.71
C SER A 84 7.64 29.16 -24.79
N ARG A 85 8.30 29.90 -23.90
CA ARG A 85 7.66 30.79 -22.94
C ARG A 85 7.36 32.14 -23.58
N LYS A 86 6.12 32.29 -24.06
CA LYS A 86 5.60 33.56 -24.57
C LYS A 86 5.08 34.40 -23.40
N VAL A 87 5.98 35.13 -22.75
CA VAL A 87 5.62 36.14 -21.74
C VAL A 87 5.92 37.51 -22.34
N ASP A 88 4.91 38.38 -22.34
CA ASP A 88 5.08 39.75 -22.79
C ASP A 88 6.11 40.46 -21.90
N LYS A 89 7.10 41.08 -22.54
CA LYS A 89 8.14 41.80 -21.81
C LYS A 89 7.53 43.09 -21.23
N ARG A 90 7.74 43.32 -19.93
CA ARG A 90 7.26 44.54 -19.24
C ARG A 90 7.86 45.84 -19.78
N SER A 91 9.05 45.78 -20.39
CA SER A 91 9.77 46.92 -20.93
C SER A 91 10.69 46.50 -22.07
N ASP A 92 10.99 47.44 -22.97
CA ASP A 92 11.95 47.26 -24.06
C ASP A 92 13.36 46.89 -23.54
N PRO A 93 14.13 46.01 -24.22
CA PRO A 93 15.43 45.52 -23.76
C PRO A 93 16.46 46.60 -23.45
N TYR A 94 16.46 47.71 -24.19
CA TYR A 94 17.41 48.81 -23.98
C TYR A 94 16.93 49.76 -22.89
N HIS A 95 15.61 49.87 -22.72
CA HIS A 95 15.01 50.69 -21.69
C HIS A 95 15.39 50.19 -20.27
N VAL A 96 15.59 48.89 -20.07
CA VAL A 96 15.97 48.33 -18.74
C VAL A 96 17.24 48.96 -18.15
N TYR A 97 18.20 49.39 -18.98
CA TYR A 97 19.49 49.93 -18.54
C TYR A 97 19.53 51.46 -18.39
N ILE A 98 18.39 52.14 -18.59
CA ILE A 98 18.33 53.59 -18.37
C ILE A 98 18.58 53.88 -16.89
N LYS A 99 19.67 54.61 -16.64
CA LYS A 99 20.13 55.00 -15.31
C LYS A 99 19.04 55.83 -14.60
N ASN A 100 18.87 55.61 -13.28
CA ASN A 100 17.87 56.15 -12.35
C ASN A 100 16.65 55.26 -11.98
N ARG A 101 16.65 53.95 -12.30
CA ARG A 101 15.67 53.00 -11.71
C ARG A 101 16.25 51.61 -11.51
N VAL A 102 15.61 50.81 -10.64
CA VAL A 102 15.99 49.41 -10.39
C VAL A 102 15.72 48.59 -11.65
N SER A 103 16.73 47.87 -12.14
CA SER A 103 16.60 46.95 -13.27
C SER A 103 15.79 45.72 -12.85
N MET A 104 14.59 45.56 -13.41
CA MET A 104 13.80 44.33 -13.30
C MET A 104 13.85 43.58 -14.63
N ILE A 105 14.31 42.32 -14.58
CA ILE A 105 14.29 41.34 -15.68
C ILE A 105 12.99 40.55 -15.64
#